data_AF-A0A941YVB1-F1
#
_entry.id   AF-A0A941YVB1-F1
#
_cell.length_a   1.000
_cell.length_b   1.000
_cell.length_c   1.000
_cell.angle_alpha   90.00
_cell.angle_beta   90.00
_cell.angle_gamma   90.00
#
_symmetry.space_group_name_H-M   'P 1'
#
loop_
_entity.id
_entity.type
_entity.pdbx_description
1 polymer ?
#
loop_
_entity_poly.entity_id
_entity_poly.type
_entity_poly.pdbx_seq_one_letter_code
_entity_poly.pdbx_strand_id
1 'polypeptide(L)'
;MFLFVAALAAFGLILRLLLGPELLEMGPLALMGVVYAILLCSVLVAVVPLGRRALPAMGICGAGWKPIVLGSVGTLVLSVAVSRIGPEVKGMQAVEELVRQPDALVPSLLLLGGLAPIVEELVFRGLLYGWIAGRWGTRWAWLVSSIAFAVAHYEPAHIMLVLPLGLLFGYLRRRTDSLLPSTVAHIFNNSFAVAAAAYLDM
;
A
#
# COMPACT_ATOMS: atom_id res chain seq x y z
N MET A 1 -5.60 4.47 15.94
CA MET A 1 -4.25 3.89 16.05
C MET A 1 -4.20 2.74 17.05
N PHE A 2 -4.48 2.95 18.35
CA PHE A 2 -4.47 1.86 19.34
C PHE A 2 -5.34 0.66 18.93
N LEU A 3 -6.61 0.89 18.57
CA LEU A 3 -7.51 -0.18 18.10
C LEU A 3 -7.00 -0.91 16.85
N PHE A 4 -6.32 -0.21 15.94
CA PHE A 4 -5.73 -0.82 14.75
C PHE A 4 -4.61 -1.79 15.13
N VAL A 5 -3.67 -1.35 15.98
CA VAL A 5 -2.53 -2.18 16.42
C VAL A 5 -3.02 -3.39 17.22
N ALA A 6 -4.00 -3.18 18.12
CA ALA A 6 -4.60 -4.27 18.89
C ALA A 6 -5.32 -5.29 18.00
N ALA A 7 -6.10 -4.82 17.01
CA ALA A 7 -6.79 -5.69 16.06
C ALA A 7 -5.81 -6.47 15.18
N LEU A 8 -4.76 -5.80 14.67
CA LEU A 8 -3.72 -6.43 13.86
C LEU A 8 -3.01 -7.55 14.63
N ALA A 9 -2.63 -7.30 15.87
CA ALA A 9 -2.02 -8.31 16.74
C ALA A 9 -2.99 -9.46 17.04
N ALA A 10 -4.26 -9.17 17.32
CA ALA A 10 -5.27 -10.16 17.62
C ALA A 10 -5.57 -11.08 16.41
N PHE A 11 -5.81 -10.50 15.24
CA PHE A 11 -6.06 -11.27 14.02
C PHE A 11 -4.84 -12.10 13.61
N GLY A 12 -3.63 -11.53 13.70
CA GLY A 12 -2.40 -12.28 13.44
C GLY A 12 -2.22 -13.46 14.40
N LEU A 13 -2.52 -13.27 15.68
CA LEU A 13 -2.47 -14.35 16.67
C LEU A 13 -3.53 -15.43 16.40
N ILE A 14 -4.78 -15.03 16.17
CA ILE A 14 -5.89 -15.95 15.88
C ILE A 14 -5.56 -16.81 14.67
N LEU A 15 -5.10 -16.18 13.58
CA LEU A 15 -4.75 -16.88 12.37
C LEU A 15 -3.62 -17.89 12.60
N ARG A 16 -2.58 -17.49 13.33
CA ARG A 16 -1.48 -18.39 13.71
C ARG A 16 -1.96 -19.57 14.58
N LEU A 17 -2.93 -19.35 15.45
CA LEU A 17 -3.49 -20.42 16.29
C LEU A 17 -4.40 -21.38 15.50
N LEU A 18 -5.13 -20.87 14.51
CA LEU A 18 -6.06 -21.67 13.70
C LEU A 18 -5.36 -22.48 12.62
N LEU A 19 -4.39 -21.88 11.92
CA LEU A 19 -3.74 -22.48 10.75
C LEU A 19 -2.33 -23.00 11.07
N GLY A 20 -1.69 -22.53 12.14
CA GLY A 20 -0.39 -23.04 12.60
C GLY A 20 0.66 -23.13 11.47
N PRO A 21 1.20 -24.33 11.19
CA PRO A 21 2.20 -24.53 10.13
C PRO A 21 1.64 -24.36 8.71
N GLU A 22 0.33 -24.55 8.48
CA GLU A 22 -0.30 -24.46 7.14
C GLU A 22 -0.12 -23.06 6.54
N LEU A 23 0.01 -22.02 7.37
CA LEU A 23 0.33 -20.66 6.93
C LEU A 23 1.65 -20.55 6.16
N LEU A 24 2.64 -21.36 6.55
CA LEU A 24 3.97 -21.38 5.91
C LEU A 24 3.98 -22.24 4.65
N GLU A 25 2.97 -23.10 4.49
CA GLU A 25 2.79 -23.95 3.31
C GLU A 25 1.97 -23.25 2.20
N MET A 26 1.31 -22.14 2.53
CA MET A 26 0.58 -21.33 1.55
C MET A 26 1.53 -20.77 0.49
N GLY A 27 1.09 -20.82 -0.77
CA GLY A 27 1.77 -20.11 -1.86
C GLY A 27 1.85 -18.60 -1.60
N PRO A 28 2.86 -17.90 -2.16
CA PRO A 28 3.16 -16.51 -1.83
C PRO A 28 1.97 -15.57 -2.04
N LEU A 29 1.21 -15.75 -3.11
CA LEU A 29 0.02 -14.95 -3.40
C LEU A 29 -1.09 -15.12 -2.34
N ALA A 30 -1.33 -16.36 -1.90
CA ALA A 30 -2.34 -16.65 -0.89
C ALA A 30 -1.94 -16.04 0.46
N LEU A 31 -0.67 -16.18 0.84
CA LEU A 31 -0.12 -15.58 2.06
C LEU A 31 -0.28 -14.04 2.05
N MET A 32 0.06 -13.39 0.94
CA MET A 32 -0.16 -11.95 0.77
C MET A 32 -1.65 -11.58 0.87
N GLY A 33 -2.53 -12.38 0.27
CA GLY A 33 -3.99 -12.21 0.36
C GLY A 33 -4.48 -12.21 1.80
N VAL A 34 -3.99 -13.15 2.60
CA VAL A 34 -4.31 -13.26 4.02
C VAL A 34 -3.77 -12.05 4.81
N VAL A 35 -2.54 -11.61 4.54
CA VAL A 35 -1.97 -10.41 5.18
C VAL A 35 -2.81 -9.16 4.90
N TYR A 36 -3.17 -8.91 3.64
CA TYR A 36 -3.99 -7.75 3.28
C TYR A 36 -5.43 -7.86 3.81
N ALA A 37 -5.99 -9.06 3.91
CA ALA A 37 -7.29 -9.28 4.56
C ALA A 37 -7.23 -8.91 6.05
N ILE A 38 -6.20 -9.35 6.77
CA ILE A 38 -5.99 -8.98 8.19
C ILE A 38 -5.84 -7.46 8.34
N LEU A 39 -5.03 -6.83 7.49
CA LEU A 39 -4.83 -5.39 7.54
C LEU A 39 -6.14 -4.64 7.30
N LEU A 40 -6.93 -5.05 6.30
CA LEU A 40 -8.23 -4.45 6.02
C LEU A 40 -9.20 -4.63 7.20
N CYS A 41 -9.31 -5.84 7.76
CA CYS A 41 -10.13 -6.09 8.95
C CYS A 41 -9.68 -5.24 10.14
N SER A 42 -8.38 -5.07 10.33
CA SER A 42 -7.80 -4.22 11.38
C SER A 42 -8.13 -2.75 11.17
N VAL A 43 -8.09 -2.27 9.93
CA VAL A 43 -8.54 -0.91 9.57
C VAL A 43 -10.02 -0.76 9.92
N LEU A 44 -10.87 -1.71 9.52
CA LEU A 44 -12.32 -1.67 9.79
C LEU A 44 -12.61 -1.59 11.29
N VAL A 45 -11.99 -2.44 12.11
CA VAL A 45 -12.12 -2.40 13.58
C VAL A 45 -11.71 -1.03 14.14
N ALA A 46 -10.67 -0.41 13.58
CA ALA A 46 -10.19 0.89 14.04
C ALA A 46 -11.10 2.06 13.64
N VAL A 47 -11.82 1.97 12.51
CA VAL A 47 -12.62 3.09 11.97
C VAL A 47 -14.12 2.97 12.26
N VAL A 48 -14.67 1.77 12.41
CA VAL A 48 -16.11 1.55 12.69
C VAL A 48 -16.60 2.36 13.90
N PRO A 49 -15.87 2.45 15.04
CA PRO A 49 -16.30 3.25 16.18
C PRO A 49 -16.40 4.76 15.91
N LEU A 50 -15.75 5.26 14.85
CA LEU A 50 -15.84 6.67 14.45
C LEU A 50 -17.15 6.99 13.71
N GLY A 51 -17.91 5.97 13.30
CA GLY A 51 -19.18 6.13 12.57
C GLY A 51 -19.02 7.02 11.33
N ARG A 52 -19.92 7.98 11.16
CA ARG A 52 -19.91 8.92 10.00
C ARG A 52 -18.67 9.80 9.94
N ARG A 53 -17.93 9.96 11.05
CA ARG A 53 -16.69 10.76 11.09
C ARG A 53 -15.48 10.01 10.52
N ALA A 54 -15.60 8.69 10.30
CA ALA A 54 -14.52 7.86 9.76
C ALA A 54 -14.04 8.37 8.40
N LEU A 55 -14.96 8.59 7.46
CA LEU A 55 -14.63 8.98 6.08
C LEU A 55 -13.81 10.27 6.02
N PRO A 56 -14.27 11.42 6.57
CA PRO A 56 -13.47 12.65 6.54
C PRO A 56 -12.16 12.53 7.35
N ALA A 57 -12.16 11.81 8.49
CA ALA A 57 -10.95 11.62 9.28
C ALA A 57 -9.86 10.82 8.52
N MET A 58 -10.28 9.90 7.66
CA MET A 58 -9.40 9.14 6.78
C MET A 58 -9.00 9.93 5.52
N GLY A 59 -9.65 11.05 5.21
CA GLY A 59 -9.50 11.74 3.93
C GLY A 59 -10.22 11.03 2.77
N ILE A 60 -11.26 10.25 3.04
CA ILE A 60 -12.12 9.66 2.02
C ILE A 60 -13.10 10.75 1.56
N CYS A 61 -12.64 11.56 0.61
CA CYS A 61 -13.39 12.64 -0.02
C CYS A 61 -12.96 12.80 -1.49
N GLY A 62 -13.79 13.48 -2.28
CA GLY A 62 -13.47 13.75 -3.67
C GLY A 62 -12.25 14.65 -3.85
N ALA A 63 -11.62 14.56 -5.02
CA ALA A 63 -10.54 15.45 -5.43
C ALA A 63 -10.77 15.89 -6.89
N GLY A 64 -10.22 17.04 -7.27
CA GLY A 64 -10.22 17.46 -8.67
C GLY A 64 -9.44 16.48 -9.56
N TRP A 65 -9.73 16.46 -10.85
CA TRP A 65 -9.08 15.53 -11.79
C TRP A 65 -7.57 15.79 -11.95
N LYS A 66 -7.11 17.05 -11.81
CA LYS A 66 -5.70 17.44 -11.99
C LYS A 66 -4.73 16.66 -11.08
N PRO A 67 -4.89 16.62 -9.74
CA PRO A 67 -4.01 15.84 -8.87
C PRO A 67 -4.08 14.34 -9.13
N ILE A 68 -5.22 13.81 -9.63
CA ILE A 68 -5.34 12.41 -10.00
C ILE A 68 -4.47 12.13 -11.23
N VAL A 69 -4.66 12.88 -12.32
CA VAL A 69 -3.93 12.67 -13.58
C VAL A 69 -2.43 12.96 -13.42
N LEU A 70 -2.08 14.13 -12.88
CA LEU A 70 -0.68 14.52 -12.68
C LEU A 70 0.01 13.63 -11.64
N GLY A 71 -0.73 13.20 -10.62
CA GLY A 71 -0.23 12.26 -9.62
C GLY A 71 0.09 10.91 -10.24
N SER A 72 -0.82 10.33 -11.01
CA SER A 72 -0.59 9.04 -11.69
C SER A 72 0.55 9.11 -12.71
N VAL A 73 0.58 10.15 -13.56
CA VAL A 73 1.67 10.33 -14.53
C VAL A 73 3.02 10.55 -13.82
N GLY A 74 3.05 11.42 -12.82
CA GLY A 74 4.26 11.67 -12.04
C GLY A 74 4.74 10.43 -11.30
N THR A 75 3.82 9.59 -10.81
CA THR A 75 4.15 8.31 -10.16
C THR A 75 4.78 7.34 -11.15
N LEU A 76 4.22 7.18 -12.35
CA LEU A 76 4.81 6.31 -13.36
C LEU A 76 6.20 6.79 -13.79
N VAL A 77 6.36 8.09 -14.07
CA VAL A 77 7.67 8.66 -14.43
C VAL A 77 8.69 8.42 -13.33
N LEU A 78 8.31 8.67 -12.07
CA LEU A 78 9.17 8.44 -10.92
C LEU A 78 9.51 6.96 -10.77
N SER A 79 8.53 6.07 -10.88
CA SER A 79 8.66 4.61 -10.77
C SER A 79 9.62 4.05 -11.81
N VAL A 80 9.46 4.43 -13.08
CA VAL A 80 10.38 4.05 -14.16
C VAL A 80 11.76 4.66 -13.94
N ALA A 81 11.86 5.91 -13.50
CA ALA A 81 13.15 6.52 -13.23
C ALA A 81 13.91 5.80 -12.11
N VAL A 82 13.25 5.44 -11.01
CA VAL A 82 13.89 4.73 -9.90
C VAL A 82 14.19 3.28 -10.24
N SER A 83 13.36 2.60 -11.03
CA SER A 83 13.63 1.21 -11.44
C SER A 83 14.85 1.09 -12.35
N ARG A 84 15.15 2.12 -13.16
CA ARG A 84 16.31 2.12 -14.06
C ARG A 84 17.65 2.39 -13.39
N ILE A 85 17.65 3.03 -12.22
CA ILE A 85 18.87 3.42 -11.50
C ILE A 85 19.06 2.66 -10.18
N GLY A 86 18.01 2.01 -9.71
CA GLY A 86 18.01 1.33 -8.43
C GLY A 86 18.56 -0.08 -8.50
N PRO A 87 18.95 -0.64 -7.33
CA PRO A 87 19.41 -2.01 -7.24
C PRO A 87 18.27 -3.00 -7.56
N GLU A 88 18.64 -4.21 -7.98
CA GLU A 88 17.70 -5.32 -8.07
C GLU A 88 17.07 -5.62 -6.71
N VAL A 89 15.77 -5.93 -6.74
CA VAL A 89 14.95 -6.20 -5.55
C VAL A 89 14.44 -7.63 -5.62
N LYS A 90 14.79 -8.45 -4.63
CA LYS A 90 14.40 -9.86 -4.56
C LYS A 90 12.89 -10.04 -4.50
N GLY A 91 12.21 -9.15 -3.76
CA GLY A 91 10.75 -9.16 -3.71
C GLY A 91 10.11 -8.94 -5.10
N MET A 92 10.70 -8.10 -5.95
CA MET A 92 10.19 -7.87 -7.31
C MET A 92 10.46 -9.07 -8.22
N GLN A 93 11.62 -9.72 -8.10
CA GLN A 93 11.93 -10.96 -8.82
C GLN A 93 10.94 -12.09 -8.47
N ALA A 94 10.56 -12.22 -7.20
CA ALA A 94 9.54 -13.18 -6.79
C ALA A 94 8.16 -12.89 -7.39
N VAL A 95 7.79 -11.60 -7.51
CA VAL A 95 6.55 -11.20 -8.20
C VAL A 95 6.63 -11.51 -9.69
N GLU A 96 7.77 -11.24 -10.33
CA GLU A 96 8.01 -11.55 -11.74
C GLU A 96 7.87 -13.05 -12.05
N GLU A 97 8.51 -13.90 -11.24
CA GLU A 97 8.38 -15.36 -11.34
C GLU A 97 6.94 -15.82 -11.14
N LEU A 98 6.23 -15.22 -10.17
CA LEU A 98 4.83 -15.53 -9.90
C LEU A 98 3.92 -15.16 -11.07
N VAL A 99 4.02 -13.94 -11.61
CA VAL A 99 3.08 -13.44 -12.64
C VAL A 99 3.29 -14.07 -14.01
N ARG A 100 4.47 -14.65 -14.27
CA ARG A 100 4.73 -15.44 -15.48
C ARG A 100 4.05 -16.81 -15.47
N GLN A 101 3.48 -17.24 -14.34
CA GLN A 101 2.67 -18.45 -14.28
C GLN A 101 1.29 -18.21 -14.96
N PRO A 102 0.81 -19.12 -15.83
CA PRO A 102 -0.37 -18.89 -16.68
C PRO A 102 -1.64 -18.43 -15.92
N ASP A 103 -1.86 -18.94 -14.71
CA ASP A 103 -3.08 -18.70 -13.94
C ASP A 103 -2.92 -17.63 -12.85
N ALA A 104 -1.72 -17.05 -12.71
CA ALA A 104 -1.39 -16.16 -11.60
C ALA A 104 -1.58 -14.67 -11.95
N LEU A 105 -1.61 -14.29 -13.23
CA LEU A 105 -1.64 -12.88 -13.63
C LEU A 105 -2.88 -12.14 -13.14
N VAL A 106 -4.07 -12.67 -13.41
CA VAL A 106 -5.34 -12.02 -13.02
C VAL A 106 -5.46 -11.92 -11.50
N PRO A 107 -5.22 -13.00 -10.71
CA PRO A 107 -5.16 -12.91 -9.25
C PRO A 107 -4.13 -11.90 -8.74
N SER A 108 -2.95 -11.81 -9.37
CA SER A 108 -1.89 -10.87 -9.00
C SER A 108 -2.27 -9.42 -9.30
N LEU A 109 -2.95 -9.15 -10.42
CA LEU A 109 -3.46 -7.82 -10.73
C LEU A 109 -4.54 -7.38 -9.72
N LEU A 110 -5.47 -8.27 -9.38
CA LEU A 110 -6.52 -7.96 -8.40
C LEU A 110 -5.94 -7.72 -7.01
N LEU A 111 -4.99 -8.57 -6.59
CA LEU A 111 -4.41 -8.48 -5.26
C LEU A 111 -3.32 -7.40 -5.18
N LEU A 112 -2.23 -7.54 -5.94
CA LEU A 112 -1.04 -6.69 -5.85
C LEU A 112 -1.24 -5.34 -6.57
N GLY A 113 -1.94 -5.35 -7.71
CA GLY A 113 -2.25 -4.14 -8.47
C GLY A 113 -3.38 -3.32 -7.86
N GLY A 114 -4.36 -3.96 -7.21
CA GLY A 114 -5.59 -3.35 -6.72
C GLY A 114 -5.71 -3.30 -5.20
N LEU A 115 -5.98 -4.45 -4.57
CA LEU A 115 -6.31 -4.52 -3.14
C LEU A 115 -5.16 -4.04 -2.24
N ALA A 116 -3.93 -4.47 -2.51
CA ALA A 116 -2.74 -4.10 -1.78
C ALA A 116 -2.54 -2.57 -1.68
N PRO A 117 -2.45 -1.81 -2.79
CA PRO A 117 -2.28 -0.37 -2.71
C PRO A 117 -3.47 0.36 -2.06
N ILE A 118 -4.70 -0.17 -2.17
CA ILE A 118 -5.86 0.37 -1.45
C ILE A 118 -5.66 0.24 0.06
N VAL A 119 -5.35 -0.98 0.53
CA VAL A 119 -5.17 -1.25 1.96
C VAL A 119 -3.98 -0.48 2.52
N GLU A 120 -2.88 -0.40 1.78
CA GLU A 120 -1.70 0.39 2.17
C GLU A 120 -2.03 1.87 2.32
N GLU A 121 -2.75 2.47 1.37
CA GLU A 121 -3.14 3.87 1.47
C GLU A 121 -4.11 4.11 2.65
N LEU A 122 -5.01 3.18 2.94
CA LEU A 122 -5.87 3.26 4.14
C LEU A 122 -5.04 3.23 5.43
N VAL A 123 -4.04 2.34 5.52
CA VAL A 123 -3.18 2.23 6.70
C VAL A 123 -2.27 3.45 6.86
N PHE A 124 -1.53 3.80 5.81
CA PHE A 124 -0.48 4.83 5.90
C PHE A 124 -1.02 6.25 5.74
N ARG A 125 -1.90 6.51 4.75
CA ARG A 125 -2.37 7.87 4.41
C ARG A 125 -3.75 8.18 5.01
N GLY A 126 -4.49 7.15 5.40
CA GLY A 126 -5.70 7.27 6.20
C GLY A 126 -5.37 7.30 7.69
N LEU A 127 -5.10 6.13 8.29
CA LEU A 127 -4.97 5.97 9.74
C LEU A 127 -3.73 6.65 10.32
N LEU A 128 -2.54 6.31 9.80
CA LEU A 128 -1.28 6.83 10.36
C LEU A 128 -1.13 8.33 10.10
N TYR A 129 -1.29 8.76 8.85
CA TYR A 129 -1.26 10.18 8.51
C TYR A 129 -2.31 10.97 9.31
N GLY A 130 -3.57 10.52 9.39
CA GLY A 130 -4.62 11.22 10.14
C GLY A 130 -4.29 11.32 11.64
N TRP A 131 -3.78 10.24 12.24
CA TRP A 131 -3.39 10.22 13.65
C TRP A 131 -2.25 11.19 13.96
N ILE A 132 -1.24 11.26 13.08
CA ILE A 132 -0.11 12.19 13.21
C ILE A 132 -0.54 13.62 12.92
N ALA A 133 -1.33 13.84 11.87
CA ALA A 133 -1.75 15.17 11.46
C ALA A 133 -2.52 15.89 12.58
N GLY A 134 -3.39 15.16 13.29
CA GLY A 134 -4.12 15.70 14.44
C GLY A 134 -3.27 15.99 15.69
N ARG A 135 -2.02 15.50 15.77
CA ARG A 135 -1.12 15.68 16.92
C ARG A 135 0.06 16.61 16.64
N TRP A 136 0.69 16.43 15.48
CA TRP A 136 1.94 17.07 15.09
C TRP A 136 1.81 17.83 13.76
N GLY A 137 0.65 17.81 13.12
CA GLY A 137 0.40 18.55 11.88
C GLY A 137 0.80 17.80 10.60
N THR A 138 0.34 18.35 9.47
CA THR A 138 0.38 17.65 8.17
C THR A 138 1.79 17.42 7.61
N ARG A 139 2.77 18.25 7.99
CA ARG A 139 4.17 18.06 7.57
C ARG A 139 4.77 16.79 8.17
N TRP A 140 4.60 16.57 9.47
CA TRP A 140 5.08 15.36 10.13
C TRP A 140 4.29 14.14 9.70
N ALA A 141 2.97 14.29 9.50
CA ALA A 141 2.13 13.22 8.97
C ALA A 141 2.63 12.72 7.60
N TRP A 142 2.95 13.65 6.70
CA TRP A 142 3.53 13.33 5.39
C TRP A 142 4.85 12.57 5.50
N LEU A 143 5.82 13.09 6.26
CA LEU A 143 7.15 12.48 6.33
C LEU A 143 7.10 11.11 7.00
N VAL A 144 6.45 11.01 8.16
CA VAL A 144 6.43 9.78 8.94
C VAL A 144 5.62 8.69 8.26
N SER A 145 4.46 9.01 7.64
CA SER A 145 3.70 7.98 6.92
C SER A 145 4.42 7.47 5.68
N SER A 146 5.17 8.33 4.99
CA SER A 146 5.97 7.95 3.82
C SER A 146 7.14 7.06 4.19
N ILE A 147 7.85 7.38 5.28
CA ILE A 147 8.95 6.55 5.79
C ILE A 147 8.42 5.21 6.31
N ALA A 148 7.32 5.22 7.08
CA ALA A 148 6.71 3.99 7.59
C ALA A 148 6.24 3.07 6.46
N PHE A 149 5.65 3.64 5.40
CA PHE A 149 5.30 2.91 4.18
C PHE A 149 6.52 2.25 3.54
N ALA A 150 7.62 3.00 3.37
CA ALA A 150 8.82 2.45 2.77
C ALA A 150 9.40 1.31 3.62
N VAL A 151 9.61 1.56 4.92
CA VAL A 151 10.18 0.58 5.88
C VAL A 151 9.36 -0.70 5.97
N ALA A 152 8.04 -0.65 5.76
CA ALA A 152 7.18 -1.83 5.76
C ALA A 152 7.50 -2.85 4.64
N HIS A 153 8.36 -2.50 3.67
CA HIS A 153 8.82 -3.41 2.62
C HIS A 153 10.03 -4.26 3.04
N TYR A 154 10.64 -3.98 4.21
CA TYR A 154 11.73 -4.72 4.88
C TYR A 154 13.07 -4.88 4.13
N GLU A 155 13.06 -4.93 2.81
CA GLU A 155 14.25 -5.07 1.97
C GLU A 155 14.89 -3.70 1.71
N PRO A 156 16.16 -3.45 2.09
CA PRO A 156 16.79 -2.13 1.93
C PRO A 156 16.77 -1.58 0.50
N ALA A 157 17.02 -2.44 -0.49
CA ALA A 157 16.92 -2.11 -1.90
C ALA A 157 15.50 -1.62 -2.26
N HIS A 158 14.48 -2.36 -1.80
CA HIS A 158 13.08 -2.00 -2.02
C HIS A 158 12.72 -0.68 -1.31
N ILE A 159 13.14 -0.50 -0.05
CA ILE A 159 12.91 0.74 0.73
C ILE A 159 13.42 1.96 -0.03
N MET A 160 14.62 1.88 -0.63
CA MET A 160 15.20 2.97 -1.41
C MET A 160 14.36 3.31 -2.65
N LEU A 161 13.79 2.30 -3.31
CA LEU A 161 12.92 2.48 -4.48
C LEU A 161 11.54 3.04 -4.13
N VAL A 162 10.91 2.56 -3.06
CA VAL A 162 9.53 2.95 -2.73
C VAL A 162 9.45 4.20 -1.87
N LEU A 163 10.52 4.64 -1.20
CA LEU A 163 10.49 5.88 -0.40
C LEU A 163 10.13 7.13 -1.24
N PRO A 164 10.71 7.38 -2.42
CA PRO A 164 10.29 8.48 -3.30
C PRO A 164 8.81 8.42 -3.67
N LEU A 165 8.30 7.23 -4.01
CA LEU A 165 6.87 7.03 -4.29
C LEU A 165 6.02 7.32 -3.05
N GLY A 166 6.45 6.83 -1.89
CA GLY A 166 5.80 7.06 -0.62
C GLY A 166 5.69 8.54 -0.28
N LEU A 167 6.75 9.31 -0.53
CA LEU A 167 6.77 10.76 -0.37
C LEU A 167 5.82 11.45 -1.36
N LEU A 168 5.76 11.00 -2.61
CA LEU A 168 4.81 11.53 -3.60
C LEU A 168 3.35 11.27 -3.17
N PHE A 169 3.01 10.05 -2.76
CA PHE A 169 1.68 9.69 -2.28
C PHE A 169 1.27 10.50 -1.06
N GLY A 170 2.16 10.62 -0.07
CA GLY A 170 1.91 11.44 1.10
C GLY A 170 1.79 12.94 0.78
N TYR A 171 2.51 13.44 -0.23
CA TYR A 171 2.37 14.80 -0.73
C TYR A 171 1.02 15.02 -1.41
N LEU A 172 0.56 14.08 -2.25
CA LEU A 172 -0.78 14.12 -2.85
C LEU A 172 -1.84 14.18 -1.75
N ARG A 173 -1.80 13.28 -0.77
CA ARG A 173 -2.70 13.28 0.39
C ARG A 173 -2.69 14.61 1.15
N ARG A 174 -1.51 15.21 1.35
CA ARG A 174 -1.34 16.48 2.06
C ARG A 174 -1.88 17.67 1.27
N ARG A 175 -1.74 17.67 -0.05
CA ARG A 175 -2.14 18.80 -0.91
C ARG A 175 -3.63 18.84 -1.20
N THR A 176 -4.26 17.68 -1.30
CA THR A 176 -5.69 17.58 -1.68
C THR A 176 -6.61 17.35 -0.50
N ASP A 177 -6.05 17.09 0.68
CA ASP A 177 -6.73 16.54 1.84
C ASP A 177 -7.55 15.26 1.55
N SER A 178 -7.23 14.56 0.45
CA SER A 178 -7.97 13.43 -0.08
C SER A 178 -7.04 12.25 -0.33
N LEU A 179 -7.52 11.04 -0.01
CA LEU A 179 -6.88 9.78 -0.36
C LEU A 179 -7.00 9.45 -1.85
N LEU A 180 -8.04 9.95 -2.52
CA LEU A 180 -8.37 9.52 -3.87
C LEU A 180 -7.19 9.67 -4.86
N PRO A 181 -6.47 10.81 -4.94
CA PRO A 181 -5.35 10.95 -5.86
C PRO A 181 -4.19 10.00 -5.58
N SER A 182 -3.83 9.79 -4.29
CA SER A 182 -2.72 8.90 -3.95
C SER A 182 -3.10 7.44 -4.17
N THR A 183 -4.32 7.03 -3.81
CA THR A 183 -4.83 5.67 -4.06
C THR A 183 -4.88 5.35 -5.55
N VAL A 184 -5.41 6.24 -6.39
CA VAL A 184 -5.47 6.00 -7.84
C VAL A 184 -4.06 5.93 -8.45
N ALA A 185 -3.17 6.85 -8.06
CA ALA A 185 -1.79 6.82 -8.53
C ALA A 185 -1.07 5.53 -8.13
N HIS A 186 -1.31 5.04 -6.91
CA HIS A 186 -0.70 3.83 -6.38
C HIS A 186 -1.24 2.56 -7.04
N ILE A 187 -2.56 2.43 -7.22
CA ILE A 187 -3.19 1.34 -7.99
C ILE A 187 -2.60 1.30 -9.40
N PHE A 188 -2.55 2.45 -10.06
CA PHE A 188 -2.05 2.54 -11.42
C PHE A 188 -0.58 2.13 -11.53
N ASN A 189 0.25 2.58 -10.60
CA ASN A 189 1.66 2.17 -10.51
C ASN A 189 1.83 0.66 -10.30
N ASN A 190 1.13 0.07 -9.33
CA ASN A 190 1.29 -1.35 -9.05
C ASN A 190 0.71 -2.23 -10.15
N SER A 191 -0.42 -1.82 -10.74
CA SER A 191 -1.00 -2.52 -11.89
C SER A 191 -0.05 -2.48 -13.09
N PHE A 192 0.57 -1.33 -13.34
CA PHE A 192 1.61 -1.21 -14.35
C PHE A 192 2.83 -2.08 -14.04
N ALA A 193 3.32 -2.09 -12.79
CA ALA A 193 4.47 -2.89 -12.39
C ALA A 193 4.20 -4.40 -12.54
N VAL A 194 3.02 -4.88 -12.14
CA VAL A 194 2.60 -6.29 -12.31
C VAL A 194 2.50 -6.65 -13.78
N ALA A 195 1.86 -5.81 -14.59
CA ALA A 195 1.74 -6.06 -16.03
C ALA A 195 3.11 -6.00 -16.73
N ALA A 196 3.97 -5.06 -16.34
CA ALA A 196 5.33 -4.96 -16.86
C ALA A 196 6.13 -6.22 -16.52
N ALA A 197 6.10 -6.69 -15.27
CA ALA A 197 6.79 -7.93 -14.88
C ALA A 197 6.30 -9.18 -15.63
N ALA A 198 5.04 -9.19 -16.11
CA ALA A 198 4.49 -10.29 -16.87
C ALA A 198 4.88 -10.29 -18.36
N TYR A 199 5.11 -9.11 -18.95
CA TYR A 199 5.21 -8.93 -20.41
C TYR A 199 6.49 -8.25 -20.90
N LEU A 200 7.20 -7.57 -20.01
CA LEU A 200 8.39 -6.80 -20.31
C LEU A 200 9.56 -7.40 -19.51
N ASP A 201 10.64 -7.75 -20.20
CA ASP A 201 11.89 -8.12 -19.55
C ASP A 201 12.61 -6.84 -19.10
N MET A 202 12.15 -6.26 -17.98
CA MET A 202 12.68 -5.01 -17.40
C MET A 202 13.66 -5.26 -16.28
#